data_AF-A0A1F6C4V9-F1
#
_entry.id   AF-A0A1F6C4V9-F1
#
_cell.length_a   1.000
_cell.length_b   1.000
_cell.length_c   1.000
_cell.angle_alpha   90.00
_cell.angle_beta   90.00
_cell.angle_gamma   90.00
#
_symmetry.space_group_name_H-M   'P 1'
#
loop_
_entity.id
_entity.type
_entity.pdbx_description
1 polymer ?
#
loop_
_entity_poly.entity_id
_entity_poly.type
_entity_poly.pdbx_seq_one_letter_code
_entity_poly.pdbx_strand_id
1 'polypeptide(L)'
;MHRTLFILFVSLAVLVGGVLYLYSSPTEVPPRVLYTYMNASSNDIVVYAPQPRAEISKTFSITGNARGQWYFEASFPISILDASGATLLQTHATADGEWMTEAFVPFSVDISLPSGYTGPATIVLNKDNPSGLPEHDASVSFQVIVK
;
A
#
# COMPACT_ATOMS: atom_id res chain seq x y z
N MET A 1 2.85 60.53 26.32
CA MET A 1 2.52 60.29 24.89
C MET A 1 3.33 59.14 24.28
N HIS A 2 4.64 59.03 24.52
CA HIS A 2 5.48 57.99 23.90
C HIS A 2 5.23 56.53 24.33
N ARG A 3 4.86 56.29 25.61
CA ARG A 3 4.61 54.92 26.11
C ARG A 3 3.38 54.27 25.47
N THR A 4 2.31 55.04 25.27
CA THR A 4 1.05 54.55 24.69
C THR A 4 1.21 54.20 23.21
N LEU A 5 1.96 55.01 22.46
CA LEU A 5 2.24 54.75 21.03
C LEU A 5 3.11 53.51 20.84
N PHE A 6 4.08 53.28 21.72
CA PHE A 6 4.92 52.08 21.71
C PHE A 6 4.11 50.80 21.98
N ILE A 7 3.20 50.82 22.96
CA ILE A 7 2.33 49.67 23.27
C ILE A 7 1.43 49.31 22.08
N LEU A 8 0.85 50.32 21.41
CA LEU A 8 0.01 50.09 20.24
C LEU A 8 0.80 49.46 19.08
N PHE A 9 2.02 49.95 18.83
CA PHE A 9 2.88 49.37 17.79
C PHE A 9 3.25 47.91 18.08
N VAL A 10 3.60 47.58 19.32
CA VAL A 10 3.91 46.20 19.74
C VAL A 10 2.67 45.31 19.61
N SER A 11 1.50 45.78 20.05
CA SER A 11 0.25 45.01 19.93
C SER A 11 -0.11 44.72 18.47
N LEU A 12 0.09 45.69 17.56
CA LEU A 12 -0.14 45.52 16.13
C LEU A 12 0.85 44.52 15.52
N ALA A 13 2.13 44.59 15.89
CA ALA A 13 3.14 43.66 15.42
C ALA A 13 2.86 42.21 15.86
N VAL A 14 2.40 42.02 17.11
CA VAL A 14 2.00 40.69 17.62
C VAL A 14 0.76 40.18 16.89
N LEU A 15 -0.22 41.05 16.64
CA LEU A 15 -1.45 40.67 15.96
C LEU A 15 -1.18 40.31 14.49
N VAL A 16 -0.37 41.11 13.79
CA VAL A 16 0.09 40.82 12.42
C VAL A 16 0.94 39.55 12.38
N GLY A 17 1.88 39.37 13.31
CA GLY A 17 2.68 38.16 13.41
C GLY A 17 1.83 36.91 13.66
N GLY A 18 0.82 37.01 14.54
CA GLY A 18 -0.13 35.94 14.80
C GLY A 18 -1.00 35.61 13.60
N VAL A 19 -1.52 36.62 12.89
CA VAL A 19 -2.29 36.42 11.65
C VAL A 19 -1.41 35.79 10.56
N LEU A 20 -0.19 36.28 10.36
CA LEU A 20 0.75 35.71 9.39
C LEU A 20 1.11 34.26 9.76
N TYR A 21 1.36 33.97 11.04
CA TYR A 21 1.61 32.62 11.53
C TYR A 21 0.45 31.68 11.23
N LEU A 22 -0.79 32.12 11.47
CA LEU A 22 -2.01 31.36 11.17
C LEU A 22 -2.20 31.11 9.66
N TYR A 23 -1.82 32.06 8.80
CA TYR A 23 -1.86 31.90 7.34
C TYR A 23 -0.71 31.04 6.79
N SER A 24 0.40 30.91 7.52
CA SER A 24 1.60 30.21 7.05
C SER A 24 1.65 28.71 7.34
N SER A 25 0.59 28.12 7.89
CA SER A 25 0.50 26.66 8.03
C SER A 25 0.53 26.01 6.64
N PRO A 26 1.60 25.29 6.24
CA PRO A 26 1.59 24.53 5.01
C PRO A 26 0.48 23.49 5.13
N THR A 27 -0.43 23.40 4.17
CA THR A 27 -1.28 22.22 4.04
C THR A 27 -0.37 21.04 3.78
N GLU A 28 -0.04 20.26 4.82
CA GLU A 28 0.56 18.95 4.66
C GLU A 28 -0.43 18.09 3.88
N VAL A 29 -0.22 17.97 2.57
CA VAL A 29 -0.90 16.96 1.78
C VAL A 29 -0.37 15.63 2.31
N PRO A 30 -1.23 14.77 2.92
CA PRO A 30 -0.76 13.50 3.43
C PRO A 30 -0.12 12.72 2.28
N PRO A 31 1.01 12.04 2.52
CA PRO A 31 1.66 11.25 1.48
C PRO A 31 0.66 10.22 0.95
N ARG A 32 0.56 10.15 -0.38
CA ARG A 32 -0.35 9.22 -1.05
C ARG A 32 0.14 7.79 -0.80
N VAL A 33 -0.53 7.08 0.10
CA VAL A 33 -0.27 5.66 0.39
C VAL A 33 -0.67 4.84 -0.85
N LEU A 34 0.32 4.27 -1.54
CA LEU A 34 0.11 3.45 -2.75
C LEU A 34 0.00 1.96 -2.42
N TYR A 35 0.70 1.54 -1.37
CA TYR A 35 0.66 0.20 -0.80
C TYR A 35 0.22 0.30 0.66
N THR A 36 -0.74 -0.51 1.05
CA THR A 36 -1.15 -0.66 2.44
C THR A 36 -0.59 -1.97 2.97
N TYR A 37 0.30 -1.88 3.96
CA TYR A 37 0.89 -3.04 4.62
C TYR A 37 0.20 -3.31 5.96
N MET A 38 0.05 -4.58 6.31
CA MET A 38 -0.36 -5.06 7.63
C MET A 38 0.72 -6.00 8.15
N ASN A 39 1.33 -5.71 9.31
CA ASN A 39 2.44 -6.49 9.91
C ASN A 39 3.60 -6.80 8.95
N ALA A 40 3.81 -5.96 7.94
CA ALA A 40 4.83 -6.09 6.92
C ALA A 40 5.31 -4.71 6.46
N SER A 41 6.33 -4.72 5.61
CA SER A 41 6.89 -3.54 4.97
C SER A 41 7.52 -3.89 3.61
N SER A 42 8.06 -2.89 2.94
CA SER A 42 8.88 -3.08 1.73
C SER A 42 10.18 -3.86 1.98
N ASN A 43 10.59 -4.08 3.24
CA ASN A 43 11.73 -4.95 3.57
C ASN A 43 11.37 -6.44 3.55
N ASP A 44 10.07 -6.74 3.50
CA ASP A 44 9.52 -8.09 3.55
C ASP A 44 8.99 -8.53 2.18
N ILE A 45 8.32 -7.62 1.46
CA ILE A 45 7.76 -7.89 0.13
C ILE A 45 7.72 -6.63 -0.74
N VAL A 46 7.99 -6.80 -2.03
CA VAL A 46 7.92 -5.76 -3.05
C VAL A 46 7.22 -6.31 -4.29
N VAL A 47 6.25 -5.57 -4.82
CA VAL A 47 5.53 -5.92 -6.06
C VAL A 47 6.10 -5.10 -7.23
N TYR A 48 6.50 -5.76 -8.30
CA TYR A 48 7.02 -5.14 -9.51
C TYR A 48 5.96 -4.93 -10.58
N ALA A 49 5.02 -5.87 -10.73
CA ALA A 49 3.88 -5.72 -11.62
C ALA A 49 2.64 -6.41 -11.05
N PRO A 50 1.43 -5.87 -11.31
CA PRO A 50 1.18 -4.51 -11.77
C PRO A 50 1.53 -3.47 -10.69
N GLN A 51 1.76 -2.22 -11.12
CA GLN A 51 1.96 -1.10 -10.19
C GLN A 51 0.62 -0.55 -9.67
N PRO A 52 0.59 0.12 -8.52
CA PRO A 52 -0.63 0.73 -8.00
C PRO A 52 -1.28 1.69 -9.00
N ARG A 53 -2.60 1.56 -9.16
CA ARG A 53 -3.46 2.24 -10.12
C ARG A 53 -3.18 1.93 -11.59
N ALA A 54 -2.38 0.90 -11.89
CA ALA A 54 -2.22 0.45 -13.27
C ALA A 54 -3.58 0.05 -13.86
N GLU A 55 -3.75 0.39 -15.13
CA GLU A 55 -4.85 -0.14 -15.93
C GLU A 55 -4.40 -1.49 -16.48
N ILE A 56 -5.16 -2.54 -16.17
CA ILE A 56 -4.81 -3.92 -16.51
C ILE A 56 -5.94 -4.58 -17.30
N SER A 57 -5.57 -5.48 -18.19
CA SER A 57 -6.51 -6.39 -18.84
C SER A 57 -7.03 -7.44 -17.84
N LYS A 58 -8.03 -8.22 -18.23
CA LYS A 58 -8.56 -9.34 -17.44
C LYS A 58 -7.58 -10.50 -17.28
N THR A 59 -6.55 -10.56 -18.13
CA THR A 59 -5.42 -11.49 -18.01
C THR A 59 -4.13 -10.69 -17.86
N PHE A 60 -3.38 -10.98 -16.80
CA PHE A 60 -2.13 -10.30 -16.45
C PHE A 60 -1.33 -11.16 -15.47
N SER A 61 -0.05 -10.83 -15.27
CA SER A 61 0.79 -11.49 -14.28
C SER A 61 1.07 -10.55 -13.11
N ILE A 62 1.10 -11.11 -11.90
CA ILE A 62 1.61 -10.42 -10.71
C ILE A 62 3.01 -10.94 -10.46
N THR A 63 3.98 -10.04 -10.35
CA THR A 63 5.40 -10.37 -10.12
C THR A 63 5.99 -9.47 -9.04
N GLY A 64 7.01 -9.98 -8.36
CA GLY A 64 7.68 -9.26 -7.30
C GLY A 64 8.71 -10.13 -6.60
N ASN A 65 9.18 -9.66 -5.45
CA ASN A 65 10.06 -10.41 -4.57
C ASN A 65 9.50 -10.41 -3.14
N ALA A 66 9.61 -11.53 -2.44
CA ALA A 66 9.29 -11.63 -1.02
C ALA A 66 10.42 -12.33 -0.24
N ARG A 67 10.54 -12.06 1.04
CA ARG A 67 11.45 -12.81 1.94
C ARG A 67 10.97 -14.23 2.09
N GLY A 68 11.87 -15.18 2.36
CA GLY A 68 11.50 -16.59 2.53
C GLY A 68 10.39 -16.85 3.55
N GLN A 69 10.28 -16.02 4.58
CA GLN A 69 9.23 -16.07 5.60
C GLN A 69 7.82 -15.76 5.09
N TRP A 70 7.66 -15.27 3.86
CA TRP A 70 6.35 -15.10 3.22
C TRP A 70 5.79 -16.40 2.67
N TYR A 71 6.66 -17.36 2.35
CA TYR A 71 6.29 -18.58 1.66
C TYR A 71 6.09 -19.73 2.65
N PHE A 72 5.18 -20.63 2.31
CA PHE A 72 5.15 -22.00 2.79
C PHE A 72 4.93 -22.92 1.58
N GLU A 73 5.65 -24.03 1.52
CA GLU A 73 5.69 -24.92 0.34
C GLU A 73 5.96 -24.16 -0.98
N ALA A 74 6.88 -23.18 -0.94
CA ALA A 74 7.24 -22.33 -2.07
C ALA A 74 6.10 -21.44 -2.62
N SER A 75 5.02 -21.23 -1.87
CA SER A 75 3.90 -20.41 -2.33
C SER A 75 3.31 -19.53 -1.23
N PHE A 76 2.48 -18.56 -1.62
CA PHE A 76 1.66 -17.80 -0.67
C PHE A 76 0.35 -17.30 -1.30
N PRO A 77 -0.70 -17.02 -0.51
CA PRO A 77 -2.02 -16.67 -1.03
C PRO A 77 -2.11 -15.25 -1.62
N ILE A 78 -2.91 -15.13 -2.68
CA ILE A 78 -3.31 -13.86 -3.30
C ILE A 78 -4.82 -13.82 -3.46
N SER A 79 -5.42 -12.70 -3.08
CA SER A 79 -6.84 -12.40 -3.29
C SER A 79 -7.00 -11.14 -4.14
N ILE A 80 -7.94 -11.16 -5.07
CA ILE A 80 -8.35 -9.97 -5.84
C ILE A 80 -9.80 -9.67 -5.47
N LEU A 81 -10.04 -8.46 -4.99
CA LEU A 81 -11.33 -8.00 -4.51
C LEU A 81 -11.89 -6.94 -5.46
N ASP A 82 -13.21 -6.91 -5.63
CA ASP A 82 -13.90 -5.83 -6.33
C ASP A 82 -14.01 -4.55 -5.49
N ALA A 83 -14.65 -3.53 -6.06
CA ALA A 83 -14.83 -2.23 -5.42
C ALA A 83 -15.71 -2.28 -4.15
N SER A 84 -16.53 -3.33 -3.98
CA SER A 84 -17.34 -3.56 -2.78
C SER A 84 -16.61 -4.40 -1.71
N GLY A 85 -15.42 -4.93 -2.04
CA GLY A 85 -14.65 -5.84 -1.19
C GLY A 85 -15.02 -7.31 -1.38
N ALA A 86 -15.88 -7.65 -2.35
CA ALA A 86 -16.21 -9.04 -2.65
C ALA A 86 -15.08 -9.69 -3.46
N THR A 87 -14.81 -10.97 -3.19
CA THR A 87 -13.74 -11.72 -3.83
C THR A 87 -14.06 -12.02 -5.30
N LEU A 88 -13.19 -11.55 -6.20
CA LEU A 88 -13.22 -11.90 -7.62
C LEU A 88 -12.42 -13.17 -7.92
N LEU A 89 -11.29 -13.35 -7.23
CA LEU A 89 -10.37 -14.47 -7.42
C LEU A 89 -9.56 -14.70 -6.13
N GLN A 90 -9.29 -15.97 -5.84
CA GLN A 90 -8.23 -16.39 -4.91
C GLN A 90 -7.31 -17.38 -5.63
N THR A 91 -6.01 -17.20 -5.44
CA THR A 91 -4.97 -18.03 -6.05
C THR A 91 -3.70 -17.97 -5.19
N HIS A 92 -2.61 -18.54 -5.66
CA HIS A 92 -1.31 -18.51 -4.99
C HIS A 92 -0.23 -18.00 -5.95
N ALA A 93 0.69 -17.20 -5.44
CA ALA A 93 1.95 -16.94 -6.12
C ALA A 93 2.99 -17.98 -5.72
N THR A 94 3.83 -18.34 -6.68
CA THR A 94 4.88 -19.34 -6.50
C THR A 94 6.24 -18.66 -6.53
N ALA A 95 7.12 -19.06 -5.62
CA ALA A 95 8.52 -18.67 -5.62
C ALA A 95 9.23 -19.17 -6.89
N ASP A 96 10.11 -18.34 -7.44
CA ASP A 96 11.03 -18.74 -8.50
C ASP A 96 12.41 -19.02 -7.89
N GLY A 97 12.62 -20.26 -7.46
CA GLY A 97 13.87 -20.76 -6.87
C GLY A 97 13.77 -21.15 -5.39
N GLU A 98 14.93 -21.24 -4.74
CA GLU A 98 15.06 -21.64 -3.34
C GLU A 98 14.47 -20.57 -2.41
N TRP A 99 13.37 -20.92 -1.73
CA TRP A 99 12.59 -19.97 -0.94
C TRP A 99 12.95 -19.95 0.55
N MET A 100 13.55 -21.01 1.09
CA MET A 100 13.92 -21.11 2.52
C MET A 100 15.18 -20.30 2.84
N THR A 101 15.15 -19.00 2.53
CA THR A 101 16.28 -18.08 2.71
C THR A 101 15.82 -16.78 3.37
N GLU A 102 16.75 -16.08 4.00
CA GLU A 102 16.51 -14.71 4.47
C GLU A 102 16.56 -13.70 3.32
N ALA A 103 17.03 -14.07 2.13
CA ALA A 103 17.11 -13.18 0.98
C ALA A 103 15.73 -12.92 0.37
N PHE A 104 15.67 -11.92 -0.51
CA PHE A 104 14.51 -11.74 -1.39
C PHE A 104 14.51 -12.82 -2.46
N VAL A 105 13.37 -13.47 -2.61
CA VAL A 105 13.12 -14.54 -3.58
C VAL A 105 12.04 -14.02 -4.54
N PRO A 106 12.23 -14.15 -5.86
CA PRO A 106 11.20 -13.74 -6.81
C PRO A 106 9.94 -14.60 -6.69
N PHE A 107 8.80 -14.03 -7.03
CA PHE A 107 7.54 -14.75 -7.19
C PHE A 107 6.82 -14.33 -8.45
N SER A 108 5.95 -15.22 -8.93
CA SER A 108 5.01 -14.91 -10.00
C SER A 108 3.68 -15.65 -9.84
N VAL A 109 2.63 -15.07 -10.43
CA VAL A 109 1.35 -15.73 -10.68
C VAL A 109 0.71 -15.15 -11.93
N ASP A 110 0.08 -16.01 -12.73
CA ASP A 110 -0.78 -15.58 -13.83
C ASP A 110 -2.24 -15.51 -13.37
N ILE A 111 -2.89 -14.41 -13.69
CA ILE A 111 -4.25 -14.08 -13.29
C ILE A 111 -5.17 -14.13 -14.49
N SER A 112 -6.36 -14.70 -14.30
CA SER A 112 -7.49 -14.61 -15.22
C SER A 112 -8.75 -14.26 -14.43
N LEU A 113 -9.24 -13.04 -14.60
CA LEU A 113 -10.43 -12.53 -13.92
C LEU A 113 -11.73 -12.92 -14.65
N PRO A 114 -12.87 -12.97 -13.94
CA PRO A 114 -14.18 -13.16 -14.57
C PRO A 114 -14.44 -12.13 -15.68
N SER A 115 -14.94 -12.60 -16.83
CA SER A 115 -15.12 -11.76 -18.02
C SER A 115 -16.08 -10.58 -17.82
N GLY A 116 -17.02 -10.68 -16.88
CA GLY A 116 -18.01 -9.65 -16.57
C GLY A 116 -17.50 -8.51 -15.69
N TYR A 117 -16.28 -8.61 -15.13
CA TYR A 117 -15.77 -7.59 -14.22
C TYR A 117 -14.96 -6.51 -14.94
N THR A 118 -15.21 -5.24 -14.60
CA THR A 118 -14.47 -4.07 -15.07
C THR A 118 -14.61 -2.98 -14.01
N GLY A 119 -13.52 -2.28 -13.71
CA GLY A 119 -13.49 -1.25 -12.67
C GLY A 119 -12.37 -1.43 -11.64
N PRO A 120 -12.43 -0.69 -10.52
CA PRO A 120 -11.38 -0.69 -9.50
C PRO A 120 -11.35 -2.00 -8.72
N ALA A 121 -10.21 -2.69 -8.76
CA ALA A 121 -9.96 -3.90 -7.96
C ALA A 121 -8.84 -3.67 -6.95
N THR A 122 -8.88 -4.41 -5.84
CA THR A 122 -7.81 -4.44 -4.86
C THR A 122 -7.09 -5.78 -4.93
N ILE A 123 -5.78 -5.75 -5.16
CA ILE A 123 -4.92 -6.92 -5.09
C ILE A 123 -4.38 -7.00 -3.65
N VAL A 124 -4.49 -8.17 -3.02
CA VAL A 124 -4.00 -8.46 -1.67
C VAL A 124 -3.08 -9.67 -1.74
N LEU A 125 -1.82 -9.49 -1.36
CA LEU A 125 -0.85 -10.57 -1.19
C LEU A 125 -0.75 -10.83 0.32
N ASN A 126 -1.03 -12.07 0.73
CA ASN A 126 -0.95 -12.49 2.12
C ASN A 126 0.31 -13.33 2.31
N LYS A 127 1.05 -13.10 3.39
CA LYS A 127 2.05 -14.04 3.86
C LYS A 127 1.34 -15.35 4.19
N ASP A 128 1.92 -16.47 3.76
CA ASP A 128 1.35 -17.76 4.13
C ASP A 128 1.49 -18.00 5.64
N ASN A 129 0.42 -18.49 6.25
CA ASN A 129 0.30 -18.72 7.69
C ASN A 129 -0.36 -20.07 7.98
N PRO A 130 0.38 -21.19 7.85
CA PRO A 130 -0.15 -22.54 8.09
C PRO A 130 -0.68 -22.75 9.51
N SER A 131 -0.25 -21.93 10.48
CA SER A 131 -0.70 -22.03 11.87
C SER A 131 -2.11 -21.46 12.07
N GLY A 132 -2.56 -20.55 11.19
CA GLY A 132 -3.81 -19.80 11.33
C GLY A 132 -3.84 -18.80 12.51
N LEU A 133 -2.71 -18.56 13.17
CA LEU A 133 -2.63 -17.63 14.31
C LEU A 133 -2.51 -16.18 13.83
N PRO A 134 -3.37 -15.24 14.29
CA PRO A 134 -3.38 -13.86 13.80
C PRO A 134 -2.05 -13.09 13.96
N GLU A 135 -1.23 -13.42 14.95
CA GLU A 135 0.10 -12.82 15.15
C GLU A 135 1.10 -13.14 14.03
N HIS A 136 0.81 -14.13 13.20
CA HIS A 136 1.63 -14.51 12.05
C HIS A 136 1.08 -13.98 10.73
N ASP A 137 -0.09 -13.35 10.74
CA ASP A 137 -0.68 -12.72 9.56
C ASP A 137 0.08 -11.47 9.18
N ALA A 138 0.42 -11.38 7.90
CA ALA A 138 0.94 -10.17 7.29
C ALA A 138 0.44 -10.05 5.85
N SER A 139 0.29 -8.82 5.36
CA SER A 139 -0.18 -8.60 3.99
C SER A 139 0.33 -7.28 3.40
N VAL A 140 0.27 -7.22 2.07
CA VAL A 140 0.39 -5.98 1.30
C VAL A 140 -0.78 -5.91 0.32
N SER A 141 -1.38 -4.73 0.21
CA SER A 141 -2.49 -4.49 -0.72
C SER A 141 -2.35 -3.19 -1.49
N PHE A 142 -2.87 -3.17 -2.71
CA PHE A 142 -2.87 -2.00 -3.58
C PHE A 142 -4.01 -2.09 -4.61
N GLN A 143 -4.42 -0.94 -5.14
CA GLN A 143 -5.51 -0.85 -6.12
C GLN A 143 -4.99 -0.90 -7.55
N VAL A 144 -5.80 -1.42 -8.46
CA VAL A 144 -5.62 -1.42 -9.92
C VAL A 144 -6.97 -1.14 -10.59
N ILE A 145 -6.97 -0.83 -11.89
CA ILE A 145 -8.18 -0.62 -12.68
C ILE A 145 -8.27 -1.70 -13.76
N VAL A 146 -9.25 -2.60 -13.67
CA VAL A 146 -9.50 -3.64 -14.67
C VAL A 146 -10.29 -3.05 -15.84
N LYS A 147 -9.79 -3.25 -17.07
CA LYS A 147 -10.44 -2.87 -18.34
C LYS A 147 -11.14 -4.04 -19.01
#